data_AF-A0A6A4L4Y3-F1
#
_entry.id   AF-A0A6A4L4Y3-F1
#
_cell.length_a   1.000
_cell.length_b   1.000
_cell.length_c   1.000
_cell.angle_alpha   90.00
_cell.angle_beta   90.00
_cell.angle_gamma   90.00
#
_symmetry.space_group_name_H-M   'P 1'
#
loop_
_entity.id
_entity.type
_entity.pdbx_description
1 polymer ?
#
loop_
_entity_poly.entity_id
_entity_poly.type
_entity_poly.pdbx_seq_one_letter_code
_entity_poly.pdbx_strand_id
1 'polypeptide(L)'
;MDSADVLYPSQSPAKKQRLEGTPQHQSSSEDPRSKIEYYTYDEDVEDDSDGMHEMTDKEHEEYERQIKESDGFDVMHFPRSFGFGKIVPLFSFALDEVVEDLKSYSQLALKQYNKIENRKLEFVKVVKGNRQGVAGFLYFITFDVKDPDDIDGCTMEFQAEVWDGISKTTIVLCRPKPSRGKQPTLFDGIDQYALKCL
;
A
#
# COMPACT_ATOMS: atom_id res chain seq x y z
N MET A 1 78.54 -38.73 -18.85
CA MET A 1 79.28 -37.76 -18.04
C MET A 1 78.99 -36.40 -18.65
N ASP A 2 78.25 -35.58 -17.91
CA ASP A 2 77.98 -34.12 -18.02
C ASP A 2 77.48 -33.52 -19.36
N SER A 3 76.59 -32.53 -19.45
CA SER A 3 75.86 -31.71 -18.46
C SER A 3 74.71 -30.96 -19.14
N ALA A 4 73.66 -30.71 -18.34
CA ALA A 4 72.62 -29.67 -18.29
C ALA A 4 72.23 -28.75 -19.49
N ASP A 5 70.89 -28.67 -19.64
CA ASP A 5 70.00 -27.50 -19.69
C ASP A 5 69.74 -26.64 -20.95
N VAL A 6 68.48 -26.79 -21.40
CA VAL A 6 67.38 -25.79 -21.60
C VAL A 6 67.66 -24.53 -22.47
N LEU A 7 66.81 -24.30 -23.50
CA LEU A 7 65.80 -23.20 -23.55
C LEU A 7 65.34 -22.83 -24.99
N TYR A 8 64.02 -22.96 -25.18
CA TYR A 8 63.04 -22.35 -26.11
C TYR A 8 63.15 -22.35 -27.66
N PRO A 9 62.00 -22.58 -28.38
CA PRO A 9 61.91 -22.61 -29.85
C PRO A 9 61.01 -21.53 -30.50
N SER A 10 61.17 -21.41 -31.84
CA SER A 10 60.18 -20.97 -32.87
C SER A 10 59.74 -19.49 -32.86
N GLN A 11 59.36 -18.83 -33.97
CA GLN A 11 58.21 -19.12 -34.83
C GLN A 11 58.16 -18.30 -36.13
N SER A 12 57.34 -18.77 -37.09
CA SER A 12 56.48 -18.02 -38.03
C SER A 12 55.47 -19.01 -38.66
N PRO A 13 54.34 -18.62 -39.29
CA PRO A 13 53.46 -17.44 -39.12
C PRO A 13 51.92 -17.74 -39.22
N ALA A 14 51.11 -16.68 -39.05
CA ALA A 14 49.81 -16.34 -39.69
C ALA A 14 48.45 -17.03 -39.36
N LYS A 15 47.66 -16.30 -38.52
CA LYS A 15 46.22 -15.90 -38.55
C LYS A 15 45.11 -16.81 -39.12
N LYS A 16 44.14 -17.17 -38.25
CA LYS A 16 42.71 -16.71 -38.21
C LYS A 16 41.88 -17.59 -37.26
N GLN A 17 41.20 -17.00 -36.26
CA GLN A 17 39.78 -17.24 -35.89
C GLN A 17 39.42 -16.77 -34.47
N ARG A 18 38.24 -16.12 -34.39
CA ARG A 18 37.15 -16.28 -33.40
C ARG A 18 37.22 -15.61 -32.01
N LEU A 19 36.07 -15.00 -31.67
CA LEU A 19 35.46 -14.62 -30.38
C LEU A 19 36.40 -14.54 -29.16
N GLU A 20 36.45 -13.35 -28.55
CA GLU A 20 36.79 -13.21 -27.13
C GLU A 20 35.57 -12.65 -26.37
N GLY A 21 34.96 -13.51 -25.54
CA GLY A 21 34.68 -13.14 -24.15
C GLY A 21 36.03 -13.19 -23.40
N THR A 22 36.26 -12.47 -22.30
CA THR A 22 35.54 -12.54 -21.02
C THR A 22 36.00 -11.38 -20.09
N PRO A 23 35.30 -11.15 -18.96
CA PRO A 23 35.47 -10.00 -18.07
C PRO A 23 36.64 -10.16 -17.10
N GLN A 24 37.24 -9.03 -16.66
CA GLN A 24 38.21 -9.01 -15.57
C GLN A 24 37.53 -8.69 -14.23
N HIS A 25 37.63 -9.65 -13.31
CA HIS A 25 37.24 -9.57 -11.91
C HIS A 25 38.46 -9.12 -11.08
N GLN A 26 38.35 -8.01 -10.35
CA GLN A 26 39.23 -7.71 -9.22
C GLN A 26 38.38 -7.62 -7.96
N SER A 27 38.68 -8.50 -7.01
CA SER A 27 37.99 -8.61 -5.72
C SER A 27 38.41 -7.46 -4.80
N SER A 28 37.47 -6.59 -4.47
CA SER A 28 37.49 -5.82 -3.24
C SER A 28 36.16 -6.06 -2.53
N SER A 29 36.18 -6.17 -1.20
CA SER A 29 35.01 -6.52 -0.39
C SER A 29 33.98 -5.40 -0.43
N GLU A 30 32.94 -5.56 -1.24
CA GLU A 30 31.90 -4.55 -1.42
C GLU A 30 30.61 -4.90 -0.66
N ASP A 31 30.02 -3.89 -0.01
CA ASP A 31 28.70 -3.92 0.63
C ASP A 31 27.68 -4.45 -0.40
N PRO A 32 26.84 -5.46 -0.10
CA PRO A 32 25.84 -5.98 -1.05
C PRO A 32 24.85 -4.92 -1.57
N ARG A 33 24.80 -3.71 -0.97
CA ARG A 33 24.04 -2.56 -1.49
C ARG A 33 24.76 -1.72 -2.55
N SER A 34 26.05 -1.93 -2.82
CA SER A 34 26.80 -1.16 -3.83
C SER A 34 26.44 -1.53 -5.27
N LYS A 35 25.79 -2.69 -5.48
CA LYS A 35 25.38 -3.17 -6.79
C LYS A 35 23.95 -2.74 -7.14
N ILE A 36 23.70 -1.44 -7.15
CA ILE A 36 22.51 -0.88 -7.79
C ILE A 36 22.89 -0.63 -9.24
N GLU A 37 22.56 -1.58 -10.12
CA GLU A 37 22.62 -1.38 -11.56
C GLU A 37 21.46 -0.47 -11.97
N TYR A 38 21.78 0.77 -12.34
CA TYR A 38 20.80 1.68 -12.94
C TYR A 38 20.57 1.23 -14.38
N TYR A 39 19.40 0.66 -14.65
CA TYR A 39 18.92 0.43 -16.01
C TYR A 39 18.46 1.77 -16.58
N THR A 40 19.27 2.38 -17.44
CA THR A 40 18.80 3.44 -18.34
C THR A 40 18.00 2.75 -19.43
N TYR A 41 16.68 2.91 -19.40
CA TYR A 41 15.80 2.47 -20.47
C TYR A 41 16.12 3.29 -21.73
N ASP A 42 16.48 2.61 -22.82
CA ASP A 42 16.68 3.25 -24.12
C ASP A 42 15.38 3.97 -24.54
N GLU A 43 15.49 5.27 -24.86
CA GLU A 43 14.39 6.18 -25.20
C GLU A 43 13.81 5.95 -26.61
N ASP A 44 13.53 4.70 -26.97
CA ASP A 44 12.76 4.34 -28.17
C ASP A 44 11.49 3.57 -27.76
N VAL A 45 10.74 4.12 -26.81
CA VAL A 45 9.41 3.64 -26.44
C VAL A 45 8.40 4.54 -27.16
N GLU A 46 7.61 3.95 -28.06
CA GLU A 46 6.39 4.57 -28.60
C GLU A 46 5.58 5.16 -27.44
N ASP A 47 4.95 6.33 -27.64
CA ASP A 47 4.10 7.00 -26.64
C ASP A 47 2.83 6.16 -26.36
N ASP A 48 3.01 5.07 -25.63
CA ASP A 48 1.97 4.21 -25.04
C ASP A 48 1.41 4.86 -23.77
N SER A 49 1.23 6.19 -23.78
CA SER A 49 0.56 6.88 -22.67
C SER A 49 -0.91 6.46 -22.65
N ASP A 50 -1.23 5.48 -21.82
CA ASP A 50 -2.57 5.01 -21.46
C ASP A 50 -3.47 6.10 -20.82
N GLY A 51 -3.03 7.36 -20.87
CA GLY A 51 -3.69 8.52 -20.29
C GLY A 51 -3.57 8.59 -18.77
N MET A 52 -2.72 7.76 -18.16
CA MET A 52 -2.37 7.85 -16.75
C MET A 52 -1.33 8.95 -16.55
N HIS A 53 -1.44 9.69 -15.45
CA HIS A 53 -0.44 10.66 -15.03
C HIS A 53 -0.16 10.53 -13.54
N GLU A 54 1.01 10.99 -13.11
CA GLU A 54 1.27 11.20 -11.69
C GLU A 54 0.30 12.22 -11.10
N MET A 55 -0.04 12.06 -9.82
CA MET A 55 -1.00 12.96 -9.19
C MET A 55 -0.55 14.42 -9.29
N THR A 56 -1.42 15.27 -9.86
CA THR A 56 -1.14 16.70 -9.96
C THR A 56 -1.24 17.36 -8.59
N ASP A 57 -0.62 18.52 -8.41
CA ASP A 57 -0.71 19.30 -7.16
C ASP A 57 -2.16 19.52 -6.72
N LYS A 58 -3.07 19.84 -7.66
CA LYS A 58 -4.49 20.07 -7.37
C LYS A 58 -5.21 18.80 -6.91
N GLU A 59 -4.90 17.66 -7.51
CA GLU A 59 -5.45 16.37 -7.08
C GLU A 59 -4.89 15.96 -5.72
N HIS A 60 -3.61 16.24 -5.48
CA HIS A 60 -2.96 16.01 -4.20
C HIS A 60 -3.61 16.84 -3.09
N GLU A 61 -3.80 18.14 -3.32
CA GLU A 61 -4.50 19.05 -2.41
C GLU A 61 -5.92 18.54 -2.09
N GLU A 62 -6.67 18.11 -3.11
CA GLU A 62 -8.02 17.61 -2.94
C GLU A 62 -8.06 16.25 -2.22
N TYR A 63 -7.09 15.37 -2.51
CA TYR A 63 -6.91 14.09 -1.81
C TYR A 63 -6.57 14.30 -0.33
N GLU A 64 -5.61 15.18 -0.02
CA GLU A 64 -5.23 15.51 1.35
C GLU A 64 -6.37 16.17 2.12
N ARG A 65 -7.12 17.07 1.48
CA ARG A 65 -8.31 17.68 2.06
C ARG A 65 -9.32 16.62 2.49
N GLN A 66 -9.61 15.66 1.61
CA GLN A 66 -10.54 14.56 1.90
C GLN A 66 -10.06 13.67 3.04
N ILE A 67 -8.77 13.33 3.09
CA ILE A 67 -8.20 12.57 4.21
C ILE A 67 -8.37 13.34 5.52
N LYS A 68 -7.97 14.62 5.54
CA LYS A 68 -8.01 15.44 6.74
C LYS A 68 -9.43 15.65 7.27
N GLU A 69 -10.42 15.78 6.37
CA GLU A 69 -11.80 16.00 6.75
C GLU A 69 -12.52 14.73 7.19
N SER A 70 -12.10 13.57 6.68
CA SER A 70 -12.84 12.30 6.86
C SER A 70 -12.09 11.22 7.62
N ASP A 71 -10.83 11.44 7.98
CA ASP A 71 -9.89 10.41 8.45
C ASP A 71 -9.75 9.23 7.45
N GLY A 72 -9.87 9.51 6.14
CA GLY A 72 -9.74 8.50 5.08
C GLY A 72 -11.02 7.71 4.77
N PHE A 73 -12.12 7.93 5.49
CA PHE A 73 -13.40 7.25 5.27
C PHE A 73 -14.18 7.79 4.06
N ASP A 74 -13.90 9.01 3.61
CA ASP A 74 -14.57 9.69 2.49
C ASP A 74 -13.54 10.22 1.49
N VAL A 75 -12.91 9.31 0.72
CA VAL A 75 -11.95 9.63 -0.34
C VAL A 75 -12.51 9.20 -1.70
N MET A 76 -12.50 10.12 -2.66
CA MET A 76 -12.99 9.89 -4.02
C MET A 76 -11.98 9.12 -4.87
N HIS A 77 -12.47 8.56 -5.98
CA HIS A 77 -11.64 7.88 -6.96
C HIS A 77 -11.02 8.89 -7.94
N PHE A 78 -9.72 8.77 -8.19
CA PHE A 78 -8.99 9.54 -9.22
C PHE A 78 -8.55 8.59 -10.35
N PRO A 79 -9.41 8.31 -11.35
CA PRO A 79 -9.27 7.17 -12.26
C PRO A 79 -8.08 7.24 -13.24
N ARG A 80 -7.47 8.41 -13.42
CA ARG A 80 -6.31 8.61 -14.31
C ARG A 80 -5.06 9.10 -13.59
N SER A 81 -5.13 9.12 -12.26
CA SER A 81 -4.10 9.69 -11.41
C SER A 81 -3.41 8.57 -10.62
N PHE A 82 -2.19 8.25 -11.01
CA PHE A 82 -1.35 7.33 -10.26
C PHE A 82 -0.81 8.01 -9.00
N GLY A 83 -0.67 7.25 -7.92
CA GLY A 83 0.00 7.69 -6.71
C GLY A 83 0.16 6.51 -5.77
N PHE A 84 1.40 6.27 -5.36
CA PHE A 84 1.71 5.11 -4.54
C PHE A 84 1.07 5.25 -3.15
N GLY A 85 0.51 4.17 -2.63
CA GLY A 85 -0.08 4.15 -1.28
C GLY A 85 -1.33 5.03 -1.10
N LYS A 86 -1.99 5.43 -2.19
CA LYS A 86 -3.27 6.17 -2.10
C LYS A 86 -4.36 5.32 -1.45
N ILE A 87 -5.22 5.99 -0.67
CA ILE A 87 -6.52 5.43 -0.26
C ILE A 87 -7.41 5.41 -1.50
N VAL A 88 -7.88 4.22 -1.86
CA VAL A 88 -8.79 4.04 -2.99
C VAL A 88 -10.13 3.51 -2.51
N PRO A 89 -11.25 4.03 -3.06
CA PRO A 89 -12.55 3.48 -2.74
C PRO A 89 -12.71 2.06 -3.30
N LEU A 90 -13.33 1.18 -2.53
CA LEU A 90 -13.56 -0.21 -2.92
C LEU A 90 -14.74 -0.40 -3.87
N PHE A 91 -15.56 0.64 -4.09
CA PHE A 91 -16.78 0.56 -4.91
C PHE A 91 -16.55 0.36 -6.42
N SER A 92 -15.29 0.44 -6.89
CA SER A 92 -14.99 0.48 -8.33
C SER A 92 -14.35 -0.77 -8.93
N PHE A 93 -13.76 -1.69 -8.16
CA PHE A 93 -12.86 -2.70 -8.76
C PHE A 93 -13.04 -4.16 -8.32
N ALA A 94 -13.55 -4.43 -7.11
CA ALA A 94 -13.57 -5.80 -6.57
C ALA A 94 -14.53 -6.00 -5.39
N LEU A 95 -15.64 -5.24 -5.31
CA LEU A 95 -16.54 -5.33 -4.14
C LEU A 95 -16.92 -6.78 -3.82
N ASP A 96 -17.30 -7.58 -4.81
CA ASP A 96 -17.73 -8.96 -4.58
C ASP A 96 -16.64 -9.85 -3.94
N GLU A 97 -15.35 -9.58 -4.20
CA GLU A 97 -14.23 -10.34 -3.62
C GLU A 97 -14.00 -9.98 -2.15
N VAL A 98 -14.19 -8.71 -1.79
CA VAL A 98 -13.85 -8.20 -0.45
C VAL A 98 -15.05 -7.95 0.45
N VAL A 99 -16.29 -8.07 -0.05
CA VAL A 99 -17.51 -7.76 0.71
C VAL A 99 -17.65 -8.65 1.96
N GLU A 100 -17.28 -9.93 1.86
CA GLU A 100 -17.33 -10.86 3.01
C GLU A 100 -16.31 -10.47 4.09
N ASP A 101 -15.12 -10.03 3.67
CA ASP A 101 -14.07 -9.53 4.57
C ASP A 101 -14.52 -8.24 5.25
N LEU A 102 -15.03 -7.26 4.48
CA LEU A 102 -15.53 -6.00 5.03
C LEU A 102 -16.64 -6.23 6.06
N LYS A 103 -17.58 -7.15 5.77
CA LYS A 103 -18.62 -7.54 6.71
C LYS A 103 -18.03 -8.15 7.98
N SER A 104 -17.07 -9.07 7.84
CA SER A 104 -16.41 -9.74 8.97
C SER A 104 -15.64 -8.76 9.83
N TYR A 105 -14.91 -7.83 9.22
CA TYR A 105 -14.21 -6.74 9.89
C TYR A 105 -15.16 -5.80 10.63
N SER A 106 -16.27 -5.39 10.01
CA SER A 106 -17.30 -4.57 10.68
C SER A 106 -17.90 -5.28 11.89
N GLN A 107 -18.22 -6.57 11.77
CA GLN A 107 -18.76 -7.35 12.88
C GLN A 107 -17.74 -7.51 14.02
N LEU A 108 -16.47 -7.74 13.70
CA LEU A 108 -15.39 -7.82 14.68
C LEU A 108 -15.18 -6.49 15.41
N ALA A 109 -15.14 -5.38 14.66
CA ALA A 109 -15.02 -4.03 15.19
C ALA A 109 -16.20 -3.70 16.12
N LEU A 110 -17.43 -3.98 15.70
CA LEU A 110 -18.63 -3.75 16.49
C LEU A 110 -18.65 -4.60 17.76
N LYS A 111 -18.23 -5.87 17.68
CA LYS A 111 -18.12 -6.75 18.85
C LYS A 111 -17.13 -6.19 19.88
N GLN A 112 -16.00 -5.66 19.43
CA GLN A 112 -15.02 -5.01 20.31
C GLN A 112 -15.60 -3.73 20.93
N TYR A 113 -16.25 -2.88 20.14
CA TYR A 113 -16.91 -1.67 20.63
C TYR A 113 -17.99 -2.00 21.68
N ASN A 114 -18.90 -2.93 21.38
CA ASN A 114 -19.94 -3.38 22.31
C ASN A 114 -19.36 -3.89 23.64
N LYS A 115 -18.23 -4.60 23.60
CA LYS A 115 -17.55 -5.08 24.80
C LYS A 115 -16.97 -3.94 25.64
N ILE A 116 -16.35 -2.95 25.00
CA ILE A 116 -15.72 -1.81 25.68
C ILE A 116 -16.77 -0.87 26.27
N GLU A 117 -17.79 -0.53 25.47
CA GLU A 117 -18.84 0.43 25.83
C GLU A 117 -20.04 -0.21 26.54
N ASN A 118 -20.00 -1.52 26.80
CA ASN A 118 -21.09 -2.30 27.38
C ASN A 118 -22.44 -2.09 26.65
N ARG A 119 -22.40 -2.19 25.31
CA ARG A 119 -23.57 -2.04 24.42
C ARG A 119 -23.94 -3.38 23.76
N LYS A 120 -25.10 -3.43 23.13
CA LYS A 120 -25.61 -4.61 22.40
C LYS A 120 -26.06 -4.25 20.98
N LEU A 121 -25.30 -3.39 20.31
CA LEU A 121 -25.62 -2.96 18.95
C LEU A 121 -25.49 -4.13 17.97
N GLU A 122 -26.41 -4.21 17.01
CA GLU A 122 -26.43 -5.24 15.97
C GLU A 122 -25.97 -4.67 14.64
N PHE A 123 -25.08 -5.40 13.96
CA PHE A 123 -24.65 -5.07 12.61
C PHE A 123 -25.81 -5.20 11.61
N VAL A 124 -25.94 -4.24 10.69
CA VAL A 124 -26.95 -4.26 9.63
C VAL A 124 -26.32 -4.54 8.26
N LYS A 125 -25.47 -3.63 7.77
CA LYS A 125 -24.82 -3.74 6.46
C LYS A 125 -23.58 -2.87 6.35
N VAL A 126 -22.67 -3.21 5.44
CA VAL A 126 -21.62 -2.29 5.00
C VAL A 126 -22.24 -1.25 4.08
N VAL A 127 -21.94 0.03 4.30
CA VAL A 127 -22.39 1.15 3.47
C VAL A 127 -21.36 1.44 2.38
N LYS A 128 -20.08 1.51 2.77
CA LYS A 128 -18.95 1.72 1.86
C LYS A 128 -17.63 1.34 2.55
N GLY A 129 -16.59 1.19 1.75
CA GLY A 129 -15.23 1.01 2.24
C GLY A 129 -14.21 1.66 1.34
N ASN A 130 -13.13 2.18 1.93
CA ASN A 130 -11.91 2.55 1.24
C ASN A 130 -10.77 1.65 1.73
N ARG A 131 -9.73 1.50 0.91
CA ARG A 131 -8.57 0.66 1.21
C ARG A 131 -7.28 1.39 0.87
N GLN A 132 -6.25 1.17 1.69
CA GLN A 132 -4.88 1.58 1.43
C GLN A 132 -3.96 0.36 1.41
N GLY A 133 -3.09 0.28 0.42
CA GLY A 133 -1.99 -0.69 0.42
C GLY A 133 -0.86 -0.22 1.35
N VAL A 134 -0.48 -1.07 2.29
CA VAL A 134 0.62 -0.88 3.23
C VAL A 134 1.41 -2.20 3.35
N ALA A 135 1.95 -2.56 4.51
CA ALA A 135 2.38 -3.93 4.81
C ALA A 135 1.16 -4.84 5.08
N GLY A 136 0.33 -5.04 4.05
CA GLY A 136 -1.05 -5.56 4.15
C GLY A 136 -2.04 -4.52 3.63
N PHE A 137 -3.26 -4.54 4.16
CA PHE A 137 -4.29 -3.57 3.79
C PHE A 137 -4.87 -2.85 5.01
N LEU A 138 -5.01 -1.53 4.89
CA LEU A 138 -5.77 -0.73 5.85
C LEU A 138 -7.14 -0.45 5.24
N TYR A 139 -8.19 -0.81 5.97
CA TYR A 139 -9.58 -0.67 5.54
C TYR A 139 -10.28 0.41 6.36
N PHE A 140 -10.92 1.36 5.67
CA PHE A 140 -11.75 2.42 6.25
C PHE A 140 -13.21 2.14 5.90
N ILE A 141 -13.93 1.55 6.84
CA ILE A 141 -15.26 0.96 6.60
C ILE A 141 -16.34 1.81 7.26
N THR A 142 -17.35 2.20 6.50
CA THR A 142 -18.59 2.75 7.06
C THR A 142 -19.68 1.68 6.98
N PHE A 143 -20.37 1.42 8.09
CA PHE A 143 -21.40 0.40 8.17
C PHE A 143 -22.55 0.85 9.08
N ASP A 144 -23.74 0.33 8.82
CA ASP A 144 -24.93 0.60 9.61
C ASP A 144 -25.05 -0.40 10.76
N VAL A 145 -25.46 0.11 11.91
CA VAL A 145 -25.85 -0.68 13.08
C VAL A 145 -27.26 -0.29 13.52
N LYS A 146 -27.89 -1.14 14.31
CA LYS A 146 -29.15 -0.84 15.00
C LYS A 146 -29.01 -1.14 16.48
N ASP A 147 -29.68 -0.35 17.31
CA ASP A 147 -29.85 -0.67 18.73
C ASP A 147 -31.13 -1.50 18.88
N PRO A 148 -31.07 -2.75 19.39
CA PRO A 148 -32.26 -3.58 19.55
C PRO A 148 -33.28 -2.99 20.53
N ASP A 149 -32.85 -2.08 21.41
CA ASP A 149 -33.71 -1.40 22.38
C ASP A 149 -34.34 -0.11 21.81
N ASP A 150 -33.97 0.29 20.58
CA ASP A 150 -34.57 1.45 19.91
C ASP A 150 -35.95 1.12 19.31
N ILE A 151 -36.96 1.83 19.81
CA ILE A 151 -38.38 1.63 19.47
C ILE A 151 -38.66 2.07 18.03
N ASP A 152 -37.93 3.07 17.53
CA ASP A 152 -38.12 3.61 16.18
C ASP A 152 -37.42 2.76 15.11
N GLY A 153 -36.57 1.81 15.54
CA GLY A 153 -35.81 0.94 14.64
C GLY A 153 -34.82 1.70 13.75
N CYS A 154 -34.35 2.86 14.20
CA CYS A 154 -33.43 3.68 13.42
C CYS A 154 -32.05 3.02 13.33
N THR A 155 -31.40 3.21 12.19
CA THR A 155 -30.02 2.78 11.98
C THR A 155 -29.06 3.93 12.22
N MET A 156 -27.88 3.62 12.74
CA MET A 156 -26.80 4.56 12.98
C MET A 156 -25.58 4.13 12.17
N GLU A 157 -24.90 5.10 11.53
CA GLU A 157 -23.64 4.83 10.85
C GLU A 157 -22.50 4.74 11.86
N PHE A 158 -21.69 3.70 11.73
CA PHE A 158 -20.42 3.50 12.42
C PHE A 158 -19.27 3.53 11.41
N GLN A 159 -18.11 3.92 11.91
CA GLN A 159 -16.84 3.92 11.19
C GLN A 159 -15.88 2.96 11.90
N ALA A 160 -15.25 2.06 11.13
CA ALA A 160 -14.18 1.20 11.61
C ALA A 160 -12.94 1.30 10.72
N GLU A 161 -11.79 1.43 11.36
CA GLU A 161 -10.48 1.31 10.74
C GLU A 161 -9.90 -0.04 11.12
N VAL A 162 -9.55 -0.85 10.13
CA VAL A 162 -9.07 -2.22 10.32
C VAL A 162 -7.82 -2.45 9.52
N TRP A 163 -6.74 -2.83 10.20
CA TRP A 163 -5.51 -3.25 9.56
C TRP A 163 -5.49 -4.77 9.42
N ASP A 164 -5.50 -5.24 8.18
CA ASP A 164 -5.33 -6.65 7.83
C ASP A 164 -3.90 -6.89 7.31
N GLY A 165 -3.04 -7.34 8.23
CA GLY A 165 -1.64 -7.63 7.95
C GLY A 165 -1.43 -9.09 7.53
N ILE A 166 -0.20 -9.43 7.17
CA ILE A 166 0.18 -10.78 6.67
C ILE A 166 -0.19 -11.92 7.63
N SER A 167 -0.19 -11.67 8.95
CA SER A 167 -0.40 -12.72 9.96
C SER A 167 -1.56 -12.46 10.91
N LYS A 168 -2.09 -11.24 10.96
CA LYS A 168 -3.13 -10.87 11.91
C LYS A 168 -3.95 -9.69 11.41
N THR A 169 -5.22 -9.70 11.80
CA THR A 169 -6.14 -8.58 11.64
C THR A 169 -6.23 -7.82 12.97
N THR A 170 -6.20 -6.50 12.92
CA THR A 170 -6.27 -5.61 14.09
C THR A 170 -7.32 -4.54 13.88
N ILE A 171 -8.24 -4.40 14.84
CA ILE A 171 -9.19 -3.28 14.87
C ILE A 171 -8.45 -2.06 15.42
N VAL A 172 -8.22 -1.06 14.57
CA VAL A 172 -7.53 0.18 14.93
C VAL A 172 -8.52 1.15 15.59
N LEU A 173 -9.70 1.30 14.97
CA LEU A 173 -10.75 2.20 15.44
C LEU A 173 -12.13 1.57 15.21
N CYS A 174 -13.07 1.83 16.11
CA CYS A 174 -14.49 1.64 15.88
C CYS A 174 -15.27 2.70 16.65
N ARG A 175 -16.05 3.54 15.96
CA ARG A 175 -16.80 4.65 16.58
C ARG A 175 -18.11 4.94 15.83
N PRO A 176 -19.12 5.53 16.49
CA PRO A 176 -20.22 6.19 15.77
C PRO A 176 -19.66 7.23 14.80
N LYS A 177 -20.20 7.30 13.59
CA LYS A 177 -19.78 8.29 12.61
C LYS A 177 -20.04 9.71 13.15
N PRO A 178 -19.04 10.60 13.15
CA PRO A 178 -19.25 11.96 13.63
C PRO A 178 -20.36 12.66 12.84
N SER A 179 -21.30 13.29 13.55
CA SER A 179 -22.23 14.23 12.91
C SER A 179 -21.43 15.36 12.29
N ARG A 180 -21.70 15.73 11.03
CA ARG A 180 -21.13 16.92 10.37
C ARG A 180 -21.35 18.15 11.27
N GLY A 181 -20.37 18.51 12.11
CA GLY A 181 -20.53 19.57 13.11
C GLY A 181 -19.74 19.46 14.43
N LYS A 182 -19.04 18.35 14.73
CA LYS A 182 -18.08 18.30 15.86
C LYS A 182 -16.72 17.83 15.38
N GLN A 183 -15.82 18.79 15.16
CA GLN A 183 -14.38 18.57 15.10
C GLN A 183 -13.93 17.86 16.39
N PRO A 184 -13.22 16.73 16.33
CA PRO A 184 -12.41 16.28 17.45
C PRO A 184 -11.36 17.36 17.73
N THR A 185 -11.31 17.84 18.96
CA THR A 185 -10.22 18.69 19.43
C THR A 185 -8.92 17.90 19.36
N LEU A 186 -7.98 18.45 18.59
CA LEU A 186 -6.53 18.35 18.72
C LEU A 186 -5.97 16.95 19.06
N PHE A 187 -5.33 16.36 18.06
CA PHE A 187 -4.33 15.29 18.20
C PHE A 187 -3.35 15.59 19.33
N ASP A 188 -3.61 15.06 20.53
CA ASP A 188 -2.55 14.75 21.49
C ASP A 188 -1.96 13.40 21.08
N GLY A 189 -0.94 13.48 20.22
CA GLY A 189 0.17 12.53 20.15
C GLY A 189 -0.17 11.08 19.84
N ILE A 190 -0.32 10.76 18.54
CA ILE A 190 0.27 9.53 18.00
C ILE A 190 1.01 9.91 16.72
N ASP A 191 2.27 9.49 16.70
CA ASP A 191 3.33 9.77 15.76
C ASP A 191 2.93 9.76 14.27
N GLN A 192 3.31 10.84 13.61
CA GLN A 192 3.55 10.93 12.17
C GLN A 192 4.67 10.00 11.64
N TYR A 193 5.07 8.96 12.39
CA TYR A 193 6.10 8.00 11.99
C TYR A 193 5.48 6.78 11.32
N ALA A 194 4.98 6.96 10.11
CA ALA A 194 4.81 5.85 9.17
C ALA A 194 4.91 6.25 7.69
N LEU A 195 5.34 7.49 7.38
CA LEU A 195 5.62 7.93 6.00
C LEU A 195 7.13 8.01 5.68
N LYS A 196 7.99 7.28 6.43
CA LYS A 196 9.45 7.23 6.19
C LYS A 196 10.01 5.86 5.84
N CYS A 197 9.17 4.93 5.39
CA CYS A 197 9.64 3.64 4.87
C CYS A 197 9.02 3.32 3.51
N LEU A 198 9.27 4.19 2.53
CA LEU A 198 9.42 3.87 1.11
C LEU A 198 10.51 4.77 0.54
#